data_AF-A0A4Q2XZX2-F1
#
_entry.id   AF-A0A4Q2XZX2-F1
#
_cell.length_a   1.000
_cell.length_b   1.000
_cell.length_c   1.000
_cell.angle_alpha   90.00
_cell.angle_beta   90.00
_cell.angle_gamma   90.00
#
_symmetry.space_group_name_H-M   'P 1'
#
loop_
_entity.id
_entity.type
_entity.pdbx_description
1 polymer ?
#
loop_
_entity_poly.entity_id
_entity_poly.type
_entity_poly.pdbx_seq_one_letter_code
_entity_poly.pdbx_strand_id
1 'polypeptide(L)'
;MIIAPGLDFKEASKIHTTCGLLAAQALLQRGPAGFDMPDMVDNLFFRAGRKKAQEEIAAALPALTSRSMHQKVEISGIDVKSVRQTQGIQIYFIEVAGQIIRDGQISGARVREVDEVKLLFEMWRNPRLTENGRYPLVAADYQYLLLKPTGDRRQEAGAATGLSTSVPATAQ
;
A
#
# COMPACT_ATOMS: atom_id res chain seq x y z
N MET A 1 -16.40 -36.18 8.20
CA MET A 1 -15.91 -34.81 7.96
C MET A 1 -16.96 -33.88 8.52
N ILE A 2 -16.76 -33.32 9.72
CA ILE A 2 -17.71 -32.37 10.32
C ILE A 2 -17.29 -30.99 9.84
N ILE A 3 -18.05 -30.44 8.88
CA ILE A 3 -17.95 -29.04 8.50
C ILE A 3 -18.59 -28.27 9.65
N ALA A 4 -17.80 -27.49 10.39
CA ALA A 4 -18.30 -26.71 11.52
C ALA A 4 -19.47 -25.82 11.06
N PRO A 5 -20.50 -25.60 11.89
CA PRO A 5 -21.61 -24.71 11.57
C PRO A 5 -21.04 -23.34 11.18
N GLY A 6 -21.43 -22.82 10.02
CA GLY A 6 -20.95 -21.54 9.53
C GLY A 6 -21.29 -20.45 10.53
N LEU A 7 -20.29 -19.76 11.07
CA LEU A 7 -20.50 -18.48 11.76
C LEU A 7 -21.28 -17.56 10.82
N ASP A 8 -22.20 -16.75 11.37
CA ASP A 8 -22.79 -15.66 10.61
C ASP A 8 -21.65 -14.78 10.06
N PHE A 9 -21.78 -14.36 8.81
CA PHE A 9 -20.76 -13.54 8.13
C PHE A 9 -20.45 -12.27 8.92
N LYS A 10 -21.43 -11.77 9.70
CA LYS A 10 -21.29 -10.66 10.62
C LYS A 10 -20.32 -10.92 11.78
N GLU A 11 -20.22 -12.17 12.25
CA GLU A 11 -19.39 -12.60 13.37
C GLU A 11 -18.00 -13.11 12.93
N ALA A 12 -17.80 -13.29 11.63
CA ALA A 12 -16.56 -13.79 11.05
C ALA A 12 -15.43 -12.74 11.01
N SER A 13 -15.02 -12.24 12.18
CA SER A 13 -13.92 -11.28 12.35
C SER A 13 -12.67 -11.66 11.56
N LYS A 14 -12.35 -12.96 11.49
CA LYS A 14 -11.21 -13.48 10.71
C LYS A 14 -11.32 -13.22 9.21
N ILE A 15 -12.51 -13.25 8.61
CA ILE A 15 -12.70 -12.96 7.18
C ILE A 15 -12.42 -11.48 6.93
N HIS A 16 -12.97 -10.60 7.78
CA HIS A 16 -12.77 -9.16 7.67
C HIS A 16 -11.29 -8.79 7.81
N THR A 17 -10.63 -9.29 8.87
CA THR A 17 -9.21 -8.99 9.10
C THR A 17 -8.32 -9.56 8.00
N THR A 18 -8.63 -10.74 7.46
CA THR A 18 -7.91 -11.32 6.31
C THR A 18 -8.09 -10.47 5.05
N CYS A 19 -9.31 -9.99 4.75
CA CYS A 19 -9.51 -9.10 3.60
C CYS A 19 -8.77 -7.77 3.77
N GLY A 20 -8.76 -7.20 4.98
CA GLY A 20 -7.97 -6.00 5.32
C GLY A 20 -6.47 -6.21 5.09
N LEU A 21 -5.92 -7.34 5.55
CA LEU A 21 -4.53 -7.72 5.33
C LEU A 21 -4.20 -7.78 3.83
N LEU A 22 -4.99 -8.53 3.07
CA LEU A 22 -4.77 -8.71 1.64
C LEU A 22 -4.89 -7.39 0.87
N ALA A 23 -5.85 -6.52 1.25
CA ALA A 23 -6.03 -5.23 0.62
C ALA A 23 -4.83 -4.31 0.86
N ALA A 24 -4.31 -4.29 2.09
CA ALA A 24 -3.11 -3.54 2.42
C ALA A 24 -1.88 -4.08 1.67
N GLN A 25 -1.71 -5.40 1.58
CA GLN A 25 -0.61 -6.02 0.85
C GLN A 25 -0.69 -5.73 -0.65
N ALA A 26 -1.85 -5.93 -1.28
CA ALA A 26 -2.06 -5.65 -2.69
C ALA A 26 -1.83 -4.16 -3.02
N LEU A 27 -2.27 -3.26 -2.14
CA LEU A 27 -2.13 -1.82 -2.34
C LEU A 27 -0.70 -1.33 -2.10
N LEU A 28 -0.02 -1.83 -1.07
CA LEU A 28 1.24 -1.24 -0.56
C LEU A 28 2.49 -2.05 -0.90
N GLN A 29 2.39 -3.28 -1.41
CA GLN A 29 3.56 -3.97 -1.96
C GLN A 29 3.74 -3.54 -3.42
N ARG A 30 4.84 -2.83 -3.66
CA ARG A 30 5.10 -2.13 -4.92
C ARG A 30 6.59 -2.19 -5.23
N GLY A 31 6.93 -2.04 -6.51
CA GLY A 31 8.31 -1.92 -6.96
C GLY A 31 8.44 -1.13 -8.25
N PRO A 32 9.62 -1.20 -8.90
CA PRO A 32 9.88 -0.51 -10.17
C PRO A 32 8.95 -0.92 -11.31
N ALA A 33 8.27 -2.06 -11.19
CA ALA A 33 7.32 -2.60 -12.15
C ALA A 33 5.85 -2.26 -11.83
N GLY A 34 5.57 -1.51 -10.76
CA GLY A 34 4.21 -1.20 -10.32
C GLY A 34 3.81 -2.00 -9.08
N PHE A 35 2.58 -2.51 -9.05
CA PHE A 35 2.11 -3.39 -7.97
C PHE A 35 2.81 -4.74 -8.04
N ASP A 36 3.13 -5.30 -6.88
CA ASP A 36 3.69 -6.66 -6.81
C ASP A 36 2.61 -7.73 -7.08
N MET A 37 1.34 -7.41 -6.79
CA MET A 37 0.18 -8.30 -6.95
C MET A 37 -0.96 -7.62 -7.73
N PRO A 38 -0.77 -7.32 -9.03
CA PRO A 38 -1.76 -6.60 -9.83
C PRO A 38 -3.11 -7.32 -9.92
N ASP A 39 -3.10 -8.65 -10.08
CA ASP A 39 -4.33 -9.46 -10.10
C ASP A 39 -5.11 -9.38 -8.78
N MET A 40 -4.41 -9.24 -7.64
CA MET A 40 -5.06 -9.06 -6.35
C MET A 40 -5.71 -7.69 -6.25
N VAL A 41 -5.07 -6.64 -6.77
CA VAL A 41 -5.68 -5.31 -6.90
C VAL A 41 -6.96 -5.39 -7.75
N ASP A 42 -6.90 -6.10 -8.87
CA ASP A 42 -8.04 -6.28 -9.78
C ASP A 42 -9.18 -7.13 -9.20
N ASN A 43 -8.88 -8.02 -8.25
CA ASN A 43 -9.89 -8.88 -7.65
C ASN A 43 -10.45 -8.36 -6.33
N LEU A 44 -9.68 -7.55 -5.60
CA LEU A 44 -10.02 -7.08 -4.27
C LEU A 44 -10.53 -5.64 -4.26
N PHE A 45 -10.15 -4.79 -5.23
CA PHE A 45 -10.61 -3.40 -5.28
C PHE A 45 -11.78 -3.21 -6.25
N PHE A 46 -12.83 -2.56 -5.74
CA PHE A 46 -13.95 -2.11 -6.56
C PHE A 46 -13.54 -0.95 -7.47
N ARG A 47 -14.36 -0.60 -8.46
CA ARG A 47 -14.00 0.34 -9.53
C ARG A 47 -13.37 1.66 -9.04
N ALA A 48 -13.95 2.26 -8.00
CA ALA A 48 -13.46 3.54 -7.46
C ALA A 48 -12.12 3.38 -6.74
N GLY A 49 -12.04 2.51 -5.73
CA GLY A 49 -10.80 2.21 -5.01
C GLY A 49 -9.68 1.70 -5.93
N ARG A 50 -10.01 0.92 -6.96
CA ARG A 50 -9.05 0.45 -7.95
C ARG A 50 -8.49 1.59 -8.78
N LYS A 51 -9.34 2.49 -9.29
CA LYS A 51 -8.89 3.66 -10.05
C LYS A 51 -7.93 4.51 -9.20
N LYS A 52 -8.29 4.74 -7.93
CA LYS A 52 -7.45 5.45 -6.97
C LYS A 52 -6.10 4.77 -6.75
N ALA A 53 -6.09 3.45 -6.55
CA ALA A 53 -4.85 2.69 -6.42
C ALA A 53 -3.98 2.82 -7.68
N GLN A 54 -4.58 2.71 -8.87
CA GLN A 54 -3.88 2.87 -10.16
C GLN A 54 -3.29 4.27 -10.33
N GLU A 55 -4.01 5.31 -9.91
CA GLU A 55 -3.50 6.70 -9.90
C GLU A 55 -2.32 6.86 -8.92
N GLU A 56 -2.41 6.27 -7.73
CA GLU A 56 -1.32 6.30 -6.74
C GLU A 56 -0.06 5.59 -7.21
N ILE A 57 -0.16 4.40 -7.82
CA ILE A 57 1.02 3.71 -8.34
C ILE A 57 1.61 4.48 -9.53
N ALA A 58 0.78 5.02 -10.42
CA ALA A 58 1.25 5.81 -11.55
C ALA A 58 2.03 7.05 -11.10
N ALA A 59 1.56 7.73 -10.05
CA ALA A 59 2.26 8.86 -9.45
C ALA A 59 3.58 8.46 -8.76
N ALA A 60 3.64 7.26 -8.16
CA ALA A 60 4.84 6.77 -7.48
C ALA A 60 5.89 6.17 -8.43
N LEU A 61 5.47 5.67 -9.60
CA LEU A 61 6.31 4.87 -10.50
C LEU A 61 7.62 5.56 -10.91
N PRO A 62 7.67 6.86 -11.27
CA PRO A 62 8.93 7.51 -11.63
C PRO A 62 9.98 7.47 -10.51
N ALA A 63 9.55 7.64 -9.26
CA ALA A 63 10.44 7.57 -8.10
C ALA A 63 10.87 6.12 -7.81
N LEU A 64 9.95 5.15 -7.96
CA LEU A 64 10.26 3.73 -7.78
C LEU A 64 11.26 3.23 -8.82
N THR A 65 11.08 3.60 -10.09
CA THR A 65 11.96 3.16 -11.19
C THR A 65 13.33 3.84 -11.12
N SER A 66 13.39 5.17 -10.93
CA SER A 66 14.67 5.89 -10.91
C SER A 66 15.59 5.47 -9.76
N ARG A 67 15.02 4.97 -8.67
CA ARG A 67 15.75 4.54 -7.47
C ARG A 67 15.82 3.02 -7.30
N SER A 68 15.37 2.24 -8.29
CA SER A 68 15.21 0.78 -8.20
C SER A 68 14.58 0.36 -6.86
N MET A 69 13.56 1.10 -6.44
CA MET A 69 13.01 1.03 -5.08
C MET A 69 11.92 -0.01 -5.00
N HIS A 70 12.08 -0.94 -4.06
CA HIS A 70 11.10 -1.94 -3.70
C HIS A 70 10.48 -1.58 -2.35
N GLN A 71 9.18 -1.77 -2.24
CA GLN A 71 8.39 -1.42 -1.08
C GLN A 71 7.68 -2.66 -0.53
N LYS A 72 7.91 -2.96 0.75
CA LYS A 72 7.20 -4.01 1.49
C LYS A 72 6.39 -3.38 2.61
N VAL A 73 5.16 -3.86 2.80
CA VAL A 73 4.35 -3.52 3.97
C VAL A 73 4.44 -4.62 5.03
N GLU A 74 4.57 -4.22 6.28
CA GLU A 74 4.51 -5.09 7.45
C GLU A 74 3.37 -4.64 8.35
N ILE A 75 2.38 -5.52 8.53
CA ILE A 75 1.16 -5.20 9.26
C ILE A 75 1.34 -5.52 10.75
N SER A 76 1.04 -4.55 11.61
CA SER A 76 1.13 -4.67 13.06
C SER A 76 -0.23 -4.86 13.74
N GLY A 77 -1.33 -4.45 13.10
CA GLY A 77 -2.67 -4.62 13.66
C GLY A 77 -3.77 -4.39 12.64
N ILE A 78 -4.91 -5.07 12.84
CA ILE A 78 -6.11 -4.93 12.00
C ILE A 78 -7.34 -4.94 12.88
N ASP A 79 -8.17 -3.91 12.78
CA ASP A 79 -9.39 -3.76 13.56
C ASP A 79 -10.59 -3.43 12.67
N VAL A 80 -11.72 -4.09 12.93
CA VAL A 80 -13.02 -3.64 12.39
C VAL A 80 -13.53 -2.50 13.26
N LYS A 81 -13.44 -1.26 12.77
CA LYS A 81 -13.81 -0.06 13.54
C LYS A 81 -15.31 0.16 13.60
N SER A 82 -16.02 -0.09 12.51
CA SER A 82 -17.47 -0.02 12.51
C SER A 82 -18.07 -0.84 11.37
N VAL A 83 -19.35 -1.16 11.53
CA VAL A 83 -20.16 -1.82 10.51
C VAL A 83 -21.37 -0.94 10.27
N ARG A 84 -21.65 -0.60 9.02
CA ARG A 84 -22.82 0.18 8.61
C ARG A 84 -23.66 -0.62 7.62
N GLN A 85 -24.95 -0.34 7.62
CA GLN A 85 -25.85 -0.85 6.59
C GLN A 85 -26.47 0.33 5.87
N THR A 86 -26.29 0.40 4.56
CA THR A 86 -26.89 1.44 3.72
C THR A 86 -27.47 0.79 2.47
N GLN A 87 -28.72 1.10 2.14
CA GLN A 87 -29.39 0.60 0.92
C GLN A 87 -29.28 -0.94 0.73
N GLY A 88 -29.32 -1.70 1.83
CA GLY A 88 -29.20 -3.17 1.81
C GLY A 88 -27.77 -3.71 1.66
N ILE A 89 -26.75 -2.85 1.59
CA ILE A 89 -25.34 -3.21 1.53
C ILE A 89 -24.74 -3.09 2.93
N GLN A 90 -24.03 -4.13 3.36
CA GLN A 90 -23.25 -4.12 4.58
C GLN A 90 -21.82 -3.64 4.29
N ILE A 91 -21.42 -2.59 4.99
CA ILE A 91 -20.15 -1.89 4.84
C ILE A 91 -19.34 -2.08 6.11
N TYR A 92 -18.10 -2.54 5.96
CA TYR A 92 -17.14 -2.74 7.04
C TYR A 92 -16.03 -1.70 6.91
N PHE A 93 -15.82 -0.94 7.98
CA PHE A 93 -14.69 -0.01 8.07
C PHE A 93 -13.56 -0.71 8.81
N ILE A 94 -12.51 -1.07 8.08
CA ILE A 94 -11.41 -1.89 8.59
C ILE A 94 -10.14 -1.04 8.63
N GLU A 95 -9.63 -0.79 9.83
CA GLU A 95 -8.36 -0.13 10.01
C GLU A 95 -7.24 -1.16 9.93
N VAL A 96 -6.19 -0.83 9.19
CA VAL A 96 -4.96 -1.61 9.08
C VAL A 96 -3.80 -0.71 9.46
N ALA A 97 -3.07 -1.08 10.51
CA ALA A 97 -1.88 -0.38 10.98
C ALA A 97 -0.62 -1.20 10.67
N GLY A 98 0.49 -0.51 10.41
CA GLY A 98 1.75 -1.16 10.10
C GLY A 98 2.85 -0.18 9.74
N GLN A 99 3.83 -0.69 9.02
CA GLN A 99 4.94 0.09 8.48
C GLN A 99 5.21 -0.30 7.03
N ILE A 100 5.69 0.68 6.26
CA ILE A 100 6.15 0.54 4.89
C ILE A 100 7.66 0.65 4.92
N ILE A 101 8.34 -0.40 4.47
CA ILE A 101 9.79 -0.43 4.31
C ILE A 101 10.09 -0.29 2.83
N ARG A 102 10.91 0.69 2.47
CA ARG A 102 11.42 0.86 1.11
C ARG A 102 12.91 0.65 1.09
N ASP A 103 13.37 -0.16 0.16
CA ASP A 103 14.79 -0.41 -0.09
C ASP A 103 15.09 -0.11 -1.56
N GLY A 104 16.14 0.68 -1.80
CA GLY A 104 16.52 1.10 -3.15
C GLY A 104 17.93 1.65 -3.22
N GLN A 105 18.22 2.39 -4.29
CA GLN A 105 19.51 3.03 -4.54
C GLN A 105 19.32 4.47 -5.00
N ILE A 106 20.12 5.38 -4.46
CA ILE A 106 20.19 6.79 -4.89
C ILE A 106 21.65 7.10 -5.18
N SER A 107 21.96 7.48 -6.42
CA SER A 107 23.33 7.76 -6.87
C SER A 107 24.34 6.64 -6.52
N GLY A 108 23.90 5.37 -6.63
CA GLY A 108 24.71 4.19 -6.32
C GLY A 108 24.80 3.81 -4.84
N ALA A 109 24.35 4.67 -3.92
CA ALA A 109 24.28 4.34 -2.50
C ALA A 109 22.96 3.64 -2.16
N ARG A 110 23.01 2.57 -1.36
CA ARG A 110 21.79 1.92 -0.84
C ARG A 110 21.06 2.86 0.11
N VAL A 111 19.75 2.95 -0.07
CA VAL A 111 18.84 3.72 0.78
C VAL A 111 17.76 2.80 1.32
N ARG A 112 17.46 2.97 2.60
CA ARG A 112 16.35 2.31 3.27
C ARG A 112 15.50 3.34 3.99
N GLU A 113 14.21 3.35 3.72
CA GLU A 113 13.22 4.23 4.35
C GLU A 113 12.18 3.39 5.08
N VAL A 114 11.70 3.88 6.21
CA VAL A 114 10.60 3.27 6.96
C VAL A 114 9.58 4.35 7.26
N ASP A 115 8.34 4.16 6.80
CA ASP A 115 7.21 5.02 7.14
C ASP A 115 6.19 4.20 7.96
N GLU A 116 5.71 4.77 9.06
CA GLU A 116 4.51 4.28 9.74
C GLU A 116 3.28 4.57 8.88
N VAL A 117 2.38 3.58 8.77
CA VAL A 117 1.16 3.69 7.97
C VAL A 117 -0.05 3.22 8.75
N LYS A 118 -1.15 3.93 8.57
CA LYS A 118 -2.48 3.51 9.01
C LYS A 118 -3.49 3.77 7.90
N LEU A 119 -4.15 2.72 7.44
CA LEU A 119 -5.18 2.75 6.42
C LEU A 119 -6.55 2.49 7.05
N LEU A 120 -7.57 3.16 6.55
CA LEU A 120 -8.96 2.80 6.78
C LEU A 120 -9.56 2.34 5.46
N PHE A 121 -9.92 1.08 5.35
CA PHE A 121 -10.63 0.53 4.20
C PHE A 121 -12.14 0.62 4.41
N GLU A 122 -12.85 1.08 3.39
CA GLU A 122 -14.28 0.86 3.25
C GLU A 122 -14.48 -0.43 2.44
N MET A 123 -14.97 -1.49 3.09
CA MET A 123 -15.15 -2.78 2.47
C MET A 123 -16.61 -3.18 2.35
N TRP A 124 -17.01 -3.62 1.17
CA TRP A 124 -18.37 -4.09 0.90
C TRP A 124 -18.37 -5.60 0.73
N ARG A 125 -19.47 -6.25 1.10
CA ARG A 125 -19.67 -7.66 0.74
C ARG A 125 -19.63 -7.79 -0.78
N ASN A 126 -18.86 -8.75 -1.28
CA ASN A 126 -18.73 -8.96 -2.70
C ASN A 126 -20.00 -9.62 -3.27
N PRO A 127 -20.73 -8.97 -4.19
CA PRO A 127 -21.94 -9.56 -4.79
C PRO A 127 -21.64 -10.70 -5.77
N ARG A 128 -20.37 -10.87 -6.18
CA ARG A 128 -19.94 -11.81 -7.23
C ARG A 128 -19.15 -13.00 -6.67
N LEU A 129 -19.53 -13.47 -5.48
CA LEU A 129 -18.83 -14.56 -4.78
C LEU A 129 -18.83 -15.90 -5.53
N THR A 130 -19.73 -16.07 -6.50
CA THR A 130 -19.85 -17.28 -7.32
C THR A 130 -18.88 -17.29 -8.51
N GLU A 131 -18.19 -16.18 -8.79
CA GLU A 131 -17.14 -16.11 -9.79
C GLU A 131 -15.80 -16.59 -9.21
N ASN A 132 -14.95 -17.22 -10.03
CA ASN A 132 -13.66 -17.74 -9.58
C ASN A 132 -12.70 -16.61 -9.14
N GLY A 133 -11.91 -16.85 -8.09
CA GLY A 133 -10.86 -15.91 -7.62
C GLY A 133 -11.35 -14.67 -6.87
N ARG A 134 -12.65 -14.59 -6.53
CA ARG A 134 -13.24 -13.44 -5.83
C ARG A 134 -13.15 -13.55 -4.31
N TYR A 135 -12.79 -12.43 -3.69
CA TYR A 135 -12.74 -12.31 -2.22
C TYR A 135 -14.12 -12.02 -1.62
N PRO A 136 -14.39 -12.46 -0.37
CA PRO A 136 -15.69 -12.23 0.29
C PRO A 136 -16.05 -10.76 0.50
N LEU A 137 -15.03 -9.91 0.65
CA LEU A 137 -15.16 -8.47 0.67
C LEU A 137 -14.40 -7.85 -0.50
N VAL A 138 -14.83 -6.66 -0.91
CA VAL A 138 -14.09 -5.80 -1.85
C VAL A 138 -13.84 -4.44 -1.21
N ALA A 139 -12.64 -3.89 -1.41
CA ALA A 139 -12.27 -2.54 -1.03
C ALA A 139 -12.93 -1.54 -1.99
N ALA A 140 -13.96 -0.86 -1.52
CA ALA A 140 -14.69 0.15 -2.28
C ALA A 140 -13.91 1.46 -2.38
N ASP A 141 -13.32 1.87 -1.26
CA ASP A 141 -12.41 3.00 -1.12
C ASP A 141 -11.47 2.75 0.08
N TYR A 142 -10.48 3.61 0.26
CA TYR A 142 -9.56 3.57 1.39
C TYR A 142 -9.00 4.96 1.71
N GLN A 143 -8.57 5.20 2.94
CA GLN A 143 -7.97 6.46 3.37
C GLN A 143 -6.69 6.20 4.16
N TYR A 144 -5.62 6.94 3.87
CA TYR A 144 -4.49 7.03 4.79
C TYR A 144 -4.87 7.91 5.98
N LEU A 145 -5.10 7.29 7.13
CA LEU A 145 -5.25 7.99 8.41
C LEU A 145 -3.89 8.49 8.92
N LEU A 146 -2.82 7.76 8.56
CA LEU A 146 -1.44 8.08 8.88
C LEU A 146 -0.52 7.62 7.76
N LEU A 147 0.43 8.47 7.40
CA LEU A 147 1.62 8.11 6.64
C LEU A 147 2.75 9.04 7.08
N LYS A 148 3.69 8.54 7.89
CA LYS A 148 4.75 9.36 8.49
C LYS A 148 6.09 8.63 8.50
N PRO A 149 7.21 9.27 8.15
CA PRO A 149 8.55 8.70 8.33
C PRO A 149 8.83 8.36 9.79
N THR A 150 9.43 7.20 10.02
CA THR A 150 9.88 6.75 11.35
C THR A 150 11.30 7.27 11.67
N GLY A 151 11.98 7.92 10.72
CA GLY A 151 13.29 8.53 10.93
C GLY A 151 13.63 9.59 9.89
N ASP A 152 14.82 10.20 10.03
CA ASP A 152 15.30 11.23 9.11
C ASP A 152 15.56 10.63 7.73
N ARG A 153 14.70 10.96 6.76
CA ARG A 153 15.06 10.80 5.35
C ARG A 153 16.31 11.63 5.12
N ARG A 154 17.44 11.01 4.75
CA ARG A 154 18.58 11.76 4.22
C ARG A 154 18.06 12.52 2.99
N GLN A 155 17.81 13.81 3.15
CA GLN A 155 17.49 14.68 2.03
C GLN A 155 18.70 14.67 1.11
N GLU A 156 18.44 14.45 -0.18
CA GLU A 156 19.39 14.74 -1.24
C GLU A 156 19.73 16.24 -1.14
N ALA A 157 20.83 16.59 -0.48
CA ALA A 157 21.48 17.87 -0.72
C ALA A 157 21.94 17.82 -2.18
N GLY A 158 21.32 18.65 -3.03
CA GLY A 158 21.58 18.70 -4.45
C GLY A 158 23.08 18.77 -4.75
N ALA A 159 23.55 17.86 -5.61
CA ALA A 159 24.85 17.97 -6.24
C ALA A 159 24.83 19.16 -7.21
N ALA A 160 24.99 20.38 -6.67
CA ALA A 160 25.20 21.59 -7.44
C ALA A 160 25.97 22.60 -6.61
N THR A 161 27.30 22.43 -6.53
CA THR A 161 28.31 23.51 -6.65
C THR A 161 29.70 22.98 -6.31
N GLY A 162 30.68 23.24 -7.17
CA GLY A 162 32.10 23.11 -6.81
C GLY A 162 33.04 22.46 -7.83
N LEU A 163 32.84 22.62 -9.15
CA LEU A 163 33.98 22.50 -10.07
C LEU A 163 34.82 23.79 -9.91
N SER A 164 35.74 23.82 -8.95
CA SER A 164 36.82 24.79 -8.89
C SER A 164 38.03 24.21 -9.61
N THR A 165 38.12 24.41 -10.92
CA THR A 165 39.35 24.24 -11.67
C THR A 165 40.21 25.50 -11.46
N SER A 166 41.14 25.48 -10.52
CA SER A 166 42.24 26.44 -10.50
C SER A 166 43.38 25.91 -11.38
N VAL A 167 43.50 26.49 -12.58
CA VAL A 167 44.66 26.37 -13.46
C VAL A 167 45.84 27.15 -12.85
N PRO A 168 47.06 26.61 -12.76
CA PRO A 168 48.23 27.41 -12.41
C PRO A 168 48.67 28.25 -13.61
N ALA A 169 48.72 29.56 -13.45
CA ALA A 169 49.34 30.47 -14.41
C ALA A 169 50.86 30.48 -14.19
N THR A 170 51.60 30.02 -15.19
CA THR A 170 53.05 30.24 -15.34
C THR A 170 53.26 31.20 -16.51
N ALA A 171 53.96 32.32 -16.26
CA ALA A 171 54.66 33.24 -17.20
C ALA A 171 54.75 34.60 -16.47
N GLN A 172 55.88 35.31 -16.32
CA GLN A 172 57.19 35.32 -16.98
C GLN A 172 58.28 35.66 -15.95
#